data_AF-A0A5J5RZI3-F1
#
_entry.id   AF-A0A5J5RZI3-F1
#
_cell.length_a   1.000
_cell.length_b   1.000
_cell.length_c   1.000
_cell.angle_alpha   90.00
_cell.angle_beta   90.00
_cell.angle_gamma   90.00
#
_symmetry.space_group_name_H-M   'P 1'
#
loop_
_entity.id
_entity.type
_entity.pdbx_description
1 polymer ?
#
loop_
_entity_poly.entity_id
_entity_poly.type
_entity_poly.pdbx_seq_one_letter_code
_entity_poly.pdbx_strand_id
1 'polypeptide(L)'
;MADIEMEEDHPRLILHNFLTEDECKELEFIHKSCSTIGYRPNVFSTTLSHLIATNSAHLIIPFLPIRDRLKEKVEETFGCEYELVTEFTGLISWSRGASIGWHSDDNRPYLKQRDFTAVCYLNSYGKDFEGGLFHFQDGEPKTIAPMVGDAVIYTADGRNTHSVDEVTSGERLTLTLWFSRDSSHDEDAKLILLLEENVLHKSNNVPWSLLPLPASDNMYWFSPHQASNQDIGFDIRLGRLHALGFDVYYSRDMNFGSDLSELLMEPMQLARRDQLLDHKFVNVLHSLQVAQFYFWEGCKSQAFTNEVQSGKAVRLSRSQSEKITQVNSVFLKDTKLVETVFQSAGQCYFNLATFSAAITEWEDYSCWCEP
;
A
#
# COMPACT_ATOMS: atom_id res chain seq x y z
N MET A 1 -45.50 -0.63 28.74
CA MET A 1 -44.65 0.32 28.01
C MET A 1 -43.33 0.36 28.74
N ALA A 2 -42.42 -0.51 28.33
CA ALA A 2 -41.08 -0.61 28.86
C ALA A 2 -40.21 -1.10 27.70
N ASP A 3 -39.99 -0.20 26.74
CA ASP A 3 -38.89 -0.34 25.80
C ASP A 3 -37.75 0.47 26.41
N ILE A 4 -36.97 -0.21 27.24
CA ILE A 4 -35.64 0.25 27.59
C ILE A 4 -34.80 -0.19 26.40
N GLU A 5 -34.74 0.63 25.35
CA GLU A 5 -33.62 0.60 24.42
C GLU A 5 -32.39 0.92 25.26
N MET A 6 -31.67 -0.11 25.68
CA MET A 6 -30.30 0.06 26.13
C MET A 6 -29.53 0.49 24.88
N GLU A 7 -29.38 1.80 24.67
CA GLU A 7 -28.31 2.32 23.83
C GLU A 7 -27.03 1.62 24.29
N GLU A 8 -26.44 0.79 23.43
CA GLU A 8 -25.10 0.29 23.70
C GLU A 8 -24.20 1.53 23.86
N ASP A 9 -23.64 1.74 25.05
CA ASP A 9 -22.75 2.89 25.34
C ASP A 9 -21.55 2.96 24.36
N HIS A 10 -21.23 1.83 23.71
CA HIS A 10 -20.07 1.63 22.83
C HIS A 10 -20.45 0.78 21.60
N PRO A 11 -21.33 1.25 20.70
CA PRO A 11 -21.83 0.43 19.62
C PRO A 11 -20.68 0.14 18.64
N ARG A 12 -20.42 -1.16 18.43
CA ARG A 12 -19.36 -1.66 17.57
C ARG A 12 -19.75 -3.01 16.97
N LEU A 13 -19.35 -3.22 15.73
CA LEU A 13 -19.64 -4.43 14.97
C LEU A 13 -18.34 -5.05 14.49
N ILE A 14 -18.20 -6.36 14.71
CA ILE A 14 -17.09 -7.16 14.19
C ILE A 14 -17.67 -8.13 13.17
N LEU A 15 -17.16 -8.05 11.95
CA LEU A 15 -17.54 -8.91 10.83
C LEU A 15 -16.37 -9.83 10.52
N HIS A 16 -16.55 -11.12 10.75
CA HIS A 16 -15.51 -12.10 10.45
C HIS A 16 -15.53 -12.51 8.98
N ASN A 17 -14.35 -12.62 8.36
CA ASN A 17 -14.19 -12.96 6.93
C ASN A 17 -15.07 -12.09 6.01
N PHE A 18 -15.15 -10.79 6.31
CA PHE A 18 -15.90 -9.83 5.52
C PHE A 18 -15.26 -9.59 4.15
N LEU A 19 -13.92 -9.47 4.11
CA LEU A 19 -13.15 -9.53 2.87
C LEU A 19 -12.75 -10.97 2.59
N THR A 20 -12.77 -11.34 1.31
CA THR A 20 -12.18 -12.60 0.85
C THR A 20 -10.66 -12.55 0.93
N GLU A 21 -10.01 -13.71 0.99
CA GLU A 21 -8.54 -13.78 0.98
C GLU A 21 -7.95 -13.16 -0.31
N ASP A 22 -8.61 -13.33 -1.45
CA ASP A 22 -8.19 -12.76 -2.73
C ASP A 22 -8.27 -11.22 -2.72
N GLU A 23 -9.36 -10.64 -2.20
CA GLU A 23 -9.49 -9.18 -2.01
C GLU A 23 -8.40 -8.66 -1.06
N CYS A 24 -8.13 -9.37 0.04
CA CYS A 24 -7.05 -8.98 0.96
C CYS A 24 -5.67 -8.99 0.27
N LYS A 25 -5.39 -10.01 -0.54
CA LYS A 25 -4.13 -10.13 -1.28
C LYS A 25 -3.98 -9.08 -2.38
N GLU A 26 -5.07 -8.76 -3.08
CA GLU A 26 -5.09 -7.69 -4.08
C GLU A 26 -4.79 -6.33 -3.45
N LEU A 27 -5.43 -6.01 -2.31
CA LEU A 27 -5.17 -4.78 -1.58
C LEU A 27 -3.76 -4.73 -0.98
N GLU A 28 -3.24 -5.86 -0.46
CA GLU A 28 -1.85 -5.98 -0.02
C GLU A 28 -0.87 -5.68 -1.16
N PHE A 29 -1.13 -6.25 -2.35
CA PHE A 29 -0.36 -5.97 -3.57
C PHE A 29 -0.38 -4.48 -3.91
N ILE A 30 -1.56 -3.85 -3.99
CA ILE A 30 -1.70 -2.43 -4.31
C ILE A 30 -0.92 -1.57 -3.32
N HIS A 31 -1.07 -1.85 -2.01
CA HIS A 31 -0.36 -1.12 -0.97
C HIS A 31 1.15 -1.24 -1.12
N LYS A 32 1.67 -2.47 -1.18
CA LYS A 32 3.11 -2.73 -1.25
C LYS A 32 3.75 -2.21 -2.55
N SER A 33 2.94 -1.93 -3.56
CA SER A 33 3.41 -1.38 -4.83
C SER A 33 3.37 0.15 -4.88
N CYS A 34 2.46 0.78 -4.14
CA CYS A 34 2.14 2.20 -4.29
C CYS A 34 2.18 3.00 -2.98
N SER A 35 2.67 2.42 -1.89
CA SER A 35 2.75 3.12 -0.59
C SER A 35 3.78 4.24 -0.59
N THR A 36 3.47 5.31 0.12
CA THR A 36 4.40 6.37 0.53
C THR A 36 4.62 6.34 2.03
N ILE A 37 5.60 7.11 2.52
CA ILE A 37 5.77 7.36 3.95
C ILE A 37 4.50 8.02 4.51
N GLY A 38 3.95 7.42 5.56
CA GLY A 38 2.81 7.93 6.29
C GLY A 38 3.20 9.09 7.21
N TYR A 39 2.19 9.82 7.70
CA TYR A 39 2.40 10.95 8.60
C TYR A 39 3.00 10.55 9.97
N ARG A 40 2.86 9.28 10.36
CA ARG A 40 3.38 8.74 11.61
C ARG A 40 4.69 7.98 11.36
N PRO A 41 5.63 7.99 12.33
CA PRO A 41 6.83 7.17 12.26
C PRO A 41 6.47 5.70 12.01
N ASN A 42 7.25 5.03 11.15
CA ASN A 42 7.09 3.59 10.85
C ASN A 42 5.75 3.19 10.21
N VAL A 43 4.97 4.15 9.72
CA VAL A 43 3.70 3.91 9.02
C VAL A 43 3.87 4.24 7.55
N PHE A 44 3.30 3.40 6.67
CA PHE A 44 3.16 3.69 5.24
C PHE A 44 1.68 3.81 4.86
N SER A 45 1.40 4.57 3.81
CA SER A 45 0.03 4.88 3.37
C SER A 45 -0.09 4.85 1.85
N THR A 46 -1.21 4.32 1.36
CA THR A 46 -1.64 4.47 -0.04
C THR A 46 -3.05 5.04 -0.03
N THR A 47 -3.21 6.29 -0.49
CA THR A 47 -4.52 6.93 -0.64
C THR A 47 -4.99 6.80 -2.09
N LEU A 48 -6.30 6.86 -2.32
CA LEU A 48 -6.86 6.83 -3.68
C LEU A 48 -6.36 8.03 -4.51
N SER A 49 -6.24 9.21 -3.90
CA SER A 49 -5.65 10.39 -4.53
C SER A 49 -4.19 10.20 -4.95
N HIS A 50 -3.40 9.44 -4.18
CA HIS A 50 -2.02 9.14 -4.53
C HIS A 50 -1.93 8.18 -5.73
N LEU A 51 -2.83 7.19 -5.81
CA LEU A 51 -2.94 6.32 -6.98
C LEU A 51 -3.23 7.15 -8.24
N ILE A 52 -4.13 8.12 -8.16
CA ILE A 52 -4.41 9.04 -9.28
C ILE A 52 -3.16 9.86 -9.64
N ALA A 53 -2.54 10.50 -8.65
CA ALA A 53 -1.37 11.37 -8.85
C ALA A 53 -0.15 10.63 -9.42
N THR A 54 -0.05 9.33 -9.21
CA THR A 54 1.06 8.49 -9.72
C THR A 54 0.71 7.71 -10.98
N ASN A 55 -0.35 8.12 -11.69
CA ASN A 55 -0.83 7.47 -12.90
C ASN A 55 -1.24 5.99 -12.71
N SER A 56 -1.67 5.63 -11.51
CA SER A 56 -2.06 4.27 -11.11
C SER A 56 -3.55 4.19 -10.75
N ALA A 57 -4.39 5.06 -11.33
CA ALA A 57 -5.82 5.16 -11.01
C ALA A 57 -6.63 3.88 -11.29
N HIS A 58 -6.18 3.02 -12.21
CA HIS A 58 -6.79 1.72 -12.47
C HIS A 58 -6.82 0.82 -11.22
N LEU A 59 -5.89 1.03 -10.28
CA LEU A 59 -5.84 0.31 -9.01
C LEU A 59 -6.93 0.73 -8.00
N ILE A 60 -7.77 1.71 -8.33
CA ILE A 60 -8.91 2.12 -7.48
C ILE A 60 -10.09 1.16 -7.62
N ILE A 61 -10.22 0.49 -8.76
CA ILE A 61 -11.38 -0.36 -9.08
C ILE A 61 -11.68 -1.42 -8.00
N PRO A 62 -10.67 -2.15 -7.45
CA PRO A 62 -10.92 -3.13 -6.39
C PRO A 62 -11.53 -2.56 -5.10
N PHE A 63 -11.36 -1.26 -4.85
CA PHE A 63 -11.90 -0.61 -3.65
C PHE A 63 -13.40 -0.35 -3.73
N LEU A 64 -13.94 -0.14 -4.94
CA LEU A 64 -15.33 0.29 -5.13
C LEU A 64 -16.35 -0.68 -4.51
N PRO A 65 -16.37 -1.99 -4.87
CA PRO A 65 -17.33 -2.91 -4.26
C PRO A 65 -17.10 -3.08 -2.75
N ILE A 66 -15.86 -2.96 -2.27
CA ILE A 66 -15.55 -3.06 -0.84
C ILE A 66 -16.10 -1.85 -0.07
N ARG A 67 -15.94 -0.64 -0.62
CA ARG A 67 -16.49 0.60 -0.05
C ARG A 67 -18.01 0.55 0.04
N ASP A 68 -18.68 0.09 -1.01
CA ASP A 68 -20.14 -0.03 -1.04
C ASP A 68 -20.63 -1.00 0.04
N ARG A 69 -20.07 -2.23 0.10
CA ARG A 69 -20.45 -3.21 1.13
C ARG A 69 -20.17 -2.71 2.55
N LEU A 70 -19.07 -1.99 2.78
CA LEU A 70 -18.75 -1.43 4.10
C LEU A 70 -19.73 -0.34 4.48
N LYS A 71 -20.01 0.58 3.56
CA LYS A 71 -20.97 1.66 3.78
C LYS A 71 -22.34 1.09 4.13
N GLU A 72 -22.83 0.12 3.36
CA GLU A 72 -24.11 -0.57 3.65
C GLU A 72 -24.11 -1.17 5.06
N LYS A 73 -23.02 -1.84 5.49
CA LYS A 73 -22.94 -2.39 6.84
C LYS A 73 -22.92 -1.34 7.94
N VAL A 74 -22.24 -0.21 7.72
CA VAL A 74 -22.26 0.91 8.67
C VAL A 74 -23.67 1.48 8.77
N GLU A 75 -24.31 1.74 7.64
CA GLU A 75 -25.66 2.29 7.57
C GLU A 75 -26.70 1.40 8.27
N GLU A 76 -26.68 0.09 8.00
CA GLU A 76 -27.55 -0.90 8.65
C GLU A 76 -27.31 -0.98 10.17
N THR A 77 -26.06 -0.88 10.62
CA THR A 77 -25.68 -1.05 12.03
C THR A 77 -26.12 0.13 12.88
N PHE A 78 -26.03 1.35 12.33
CA PHE A 78 -26.29 2.58 13.08
C PHE A 78 -27.61 3.27 12.69
N GLY A 79 -28.44 2.61 11.86
CA GLY A 79 -29.77 3.11 11.45
C GLY A 79 -29.69 4.45 10.73
N CYS A 80 -28.78 4.56 9.76
CA CYS A 80 -28.49 5.79 9.02
C CYS A 80 -28.43 5.59 7.51
N GLU A 81 -29.32 4.74 7.00
CA GLU A 81 -29.41 4.37 5.61
C GLU A 81 -29.49 5.57 4.68
N TYR A 82 -28.62 5.59 3.67
CA TYR A 82 -28.49 6.64 2.66
C TYR A 82 -28.01 8.01 3.19
N GLU A 83 -27.60 8.10 4.45
CA GLU A 83 -27.16 9.36 5.06
C GLU A 83 -25.64 9.55 5.02
N LEU A 84 -24.88 8.54 4.55
CA LEU A 84 -23.41 8.56 4.61
C LEU A 84 -22.73 8.82 3.28
N VAL A 85 -21.61 9.55 3.34
CA VAL A 85 -20.58 9.59 2.30
C VAL A 85 -19.29 8.97 2.85
N THR A 86 -18.46 8.41 1.97
CA THR A 86 -17.10 8.03 2.37
C THR A 86 -16.28 9.31 2.46
N GLU A 87 -15.73 9.60 3.64
CA GLU A 87 -14.88 10.78 3.87
C GLU A 87 -13.46 10.55 3.37
N PHE A 88 -12.97 9.32 3.53
CA PHE A 88 -11.61 8.93 3.21
C PHE A 88 -11.48 7.42 3.10
N THR A 89 -10.65 6.98 2.16
CA THR A 89 -10.24 5.59 1.97
C THR A 89 -8.71 5.50 1.89
N GLY A 90 -8.10 4.62 2.69
CA GLY A 90 -6.66 4.41 2.62
C GLY A 90 -6.21 3.01 3.04
N LEU A 91 -5.19 2.50 2.35
CA LEU A 91 -4.41 1.35 2.80
C LEU A 91 -3.29 1.83 3.69
N ILE A 92 -3.24 1.32 4.91
CA ILE A 92 -2.29 1.73 5.94
C ILE A 92 -1.51 0.50 6.40
N SER A 93 -0.20 0.63 6.46
CA SER A 93 0.66 -0.38 7.08
C SER A 93 1.47 0.19 8.23
N TRP A 94 1.63 -0.64 9.26
CA TRP A 94 2.35 -0.33 10.48
C TRP A 94 3.52 -1.31 10.55
N SER A 95 4.75 -0.80 10.37
CA SER A 95 5.96 -1.60 10.48
C SER A 95 6.50 -1.60 11.91
N ARG A 96 7.55 -2.37 12.17
CA ARG A 96 8.18 -2.47 13.49
C ARG A 96 8.45 -1.10 14.12
N GLY A 97 8.02 -0.92 15.37
CA GLY A 97 8.12 0.34 16.12
C GLY A 97 6.98 1.33 15.86
N ALA A 98 6.00 1.00 15.02
CA ALA A 98 4.79 1.81 14.85
C ALA A 98 3.77 1.50 15.95
N SER A 99 3.18 2.55 16.55
CA SER A 99 2.12 2.46 17.56
C SER A 99 1.28 3.73 17.55
N ILE A 100 0.07 3.68 18.11
CA ILE A 100 -0.75 4.88 18.36
C ILE A 100 -1.43 4.78 19.72
N GLY A 101 -1.23 5.81 20.55
CA GLY A 101 -1.88 5.88 21.87
C GLY A 101 -3.38 6.14 21.77
N TRP A 102 -4.03 6.20 22.94
CA TRP A 102 -5.46 6.40 23.06
C TRP A 102 -5.97 7.65 22.33
N HIS A 103 -6.95 7.46 21.46
CA HIS A 103 -7.61 8.52 20.71
C HIS A 103 -9.00 8.11 20.22
N SER A 104 -9.84 9.08 19.87
CA SER A 104 -10.97 8.91 18.96
C SER A 104 -10.60 9.42 17.56
N ASP A 105 -11.31 8.97 16.54
CA ASP A 105 -11.05 9.36 15.15
C ASP A 105 -11.48 10.81 14.84
N ASP A 106 -12.41 11.35 15.65
CA ASP A 106 -12.90 12.73 15.56
C ASP A 106 -12.12 13.73 16.45
N ASN A 107 -10.98 13.33 17.02
CA ASN A 107 -10.34 14.04 18.14
C ASN A 107 -9.72 15.42 17.82
N ARG A 108 -9.76 15.87 16.57
CA ARG A 108 -9.19 17.15 16.11
C ARG A 108 -10.19 17.94 15.28
N PRO A 109 -10.10 19.29 15.24
CA PRO A 109 -11.07 20.12 14.50
C PRO A 109 -11.26 19.73 13.04
N TYR A 110 -10.20 19.33 12.33
CA TYR A 110 -10.25 18.91 10.92
C TYR A 110 -10.68 17.45 10.70
N LEU A 111 -11.01 16.73 11.79
CA LEU A 111 -11.49 15.35 11.78
C LEU A 111 -12.92 15.24 12.35
N LYS A 112 -13.51 16.35 12.79
CA LYS A 112 -14.81 16.39 13.48
C LYS A 112 -15.99 15.94 12.63
N GLN A 113 -15.82 15.95 11.32
CA GLN A 113 -16.80 15.46 10.35
C GLN A 113 -16.98 13.93 10.37
N ARG A 114 -16.10 13.17 11.04
CA ARG A 114 -16.15 11.71 11.03
C ARG A 114 -17.21 11.23 12.01
N ASP A 115 -18.17 10.47 11.49
CA ASP A 115 -19.23 9.86 12.29
C ASP A 115 -18.91 8.40 12.60
N PHE A 116 -18.37 7.68 11.63
CA PHE A 116 -18.11 6.24 11.73
C PHE A 116 -16.77 5.86 11.11
N THR A 117 -16.21 4.76 11.60
CA THR A 117 -14.95 4.18 11.12
C THR A 117 -15.18 2.71 10.77
N ALA A 118 -14.56 2.27 9.67
CA ALA A 118 -14.38 0.86 9.36
C ALA A 118 -12.90 0.54 9.16
N VAL A 119 -12.43 -0.53 9.79
CA VAL A 119 -11.06 -1.06 9.64
C VAL A 119 -11.13 -2.52 9.22
N CYS A 120 -10.65 -2.84 8.03
CA CYS A 120 -10.51 -4.22 7.55
C CYS A 120 -9.06 -4.66 7.64
N TYR A 121 -8.82 -5.86 8.16
CA TYR A 121 -7.48 -6.42 8.31
C TYR A 121 -7.09 -7.23 7.07
N LEU A 122 -5.93 -6.93 6.50
CA LEU A 122 -5.45 -7.57 5.27
C LEU A 122 -4.46 -8.71 5.55
N ASN A 123 -4.00 -8.82 6.80
CA ASN A 123 -3.12 -9.89 7.27
C ASN A 123 -3.34 -10.16 8.77
N SER A 124 -2.74 -11.23 9.28
CA SER A 124 -3.09 -11.80 10.60
C SER A 124 -2.01 -11.63 11.65
N TYR A 125 -2.43 -11.27 12.85
CA TYR A 125 -1.63 -11.30 14.06
C TYR A 125 -1.17 -12.73 14.39
N GLY A 126 0.08 -12.89 14.84
CA GLY A 126 0.68 -14.19 15.17
C GLY A 126 1.11 -15.04 13.97
N LYS A 127 0.83 -14.56 12.74
CA LYS A 127 1.25 -15.20 11.48
C LYS A 127 2.11 -14.28 10.64
N ASP A 128 1.60 -13.09 10.32
CA ASP A 128 2.23 -12.14 9.41
C ASP A 128 2.98 -11.03 10.18
N PHE A 129 2.49 -10.69 11.37
CA PHE A 129 3.11 -9.70 12.27
C PHE A 129 2.85 -10.02 13.76
N GLU A 130 3.64 -9.41 14.64
CA GLU A 130 3.55 -9.52 16.10
C GLU A 130 3.43 -8.14 16.74
N GLY A 131 2.83 -8.05 17.92
CA GLY A 131 2.40 -6.77 18.51
C GLY A 131 1.22 -6.18 17.75
N GLY A 132 1.04 -4.84 17.74
CA GLY A 132 0.05 -4.20 16.86
C GLY A 132 -1.42 -4.55 17.15
N LEU A 133 -1.73 -5.02 18.37
CA LEU A 133 -3.09 -5.34 18.79
C LEU A 133 -3.95 -4.07 18.85
N PHE A 134 -5.23 -4.21 18.52
CA PHE A 134 -6.16 -3.09 18.50
C PHE A 134 -7.00 -3.09 19.78
N HIS A 135 -6.92 -2.02 20.56
CA HIS A 135 -7.56 -1.93 21.86
C HIS A 135 -8.61 -0.84 21.89
N PHE A 136 -9.73 -1.11 22.55
CA PHE A 136 -10.70 -0.12 22.96
C PHE A 136 -10.61 0.10 24.46
N GLN A 137 -10.74 1.35 24.88
CA GLN A 137 -10.62 1.73 26.28
C GLN A 137 -11.80 1.19 27.10
N ASP A 138 -12.99 1.27 26.53
CA ASP A 138 -14.28 0.91 27.13
C ASP A 138 -15.08 -0.01 26.19
N GLY A 139 -16.12 -0.66 26.71
CA GLY A 139 -16.93 -1.64 25.96
C GLY A 139 -16.23 -2.98 25.69
N GLU A 140 -16.97 -3.95 25.14
CA GLU A 140 -16.45 -5.25 24.72
C GLU A 140 -16.62 -5.48 23.21
N PRO A 141 -15.68 -6.17 22.54
CA PRO A 141 -14.42 -6.65 23.10
C PRO A 141 -13.43 -5.50 23.31
N LYS A 142 -12.69 -5.55 24.43
CA LYS A 142 -11.64 -4.56 24.72
C LYS A 142 -10.41 -4.67 23.83
N THR A 143 -10.16 -5.84 23.27
CA THR A 143 -8.98 -6.10 22.44
C THR A 143 -9.39 -6.97 21.27
N ILE A 144 -8.98 -6.55 20.09
CA ILE A 144 -9.17 -7.25 18.83
C ILE A 144 -7.79 -7.66 18.34
N ALA A 145 -7.61 -8.97 18.17
CA ALA A 145 -6.48 -9.53 17.45
C ALA A 145 -6.80 -9.48 15.95
N PRO A 146 -6.05 -8.72 15.13
CA PRO A 146 -6.29 -8.64 13.70
C PRO A 146 -6.22 -10.02 13.02
N MET A 147 -7.25 -10.36 12.27
CA MET A 147 -7.30 -11.57 11.45
C MET A 147 -7.64 -11.19 10.02
N VAL A 148 -6.94 -11.77 9.05
CA VAL A 148 -7.18 -11.49 7.62
C VAL A 148 -8.66 -11.66 7.28
N GLY A 149 -9.22 -10.69 6.56
CA GLY A 149 -10.61 -10.68 6.14
C GLY A 149 -11.58 -10.05 7.14
N ASP A 150 -11.21 -9.95 8.42
CA ASP A 150 -12.10 -9.37 9.44
C ASP A 150 -12.21 -7.85 9.29
N ALA A 151 -13.41 -7.32 9.57
CA ALA A 151 -13.69 -5.89 9.61
C ALA A 151 -14.25 -5.48 10.98
N VAL A 152 -13.84 -4.31 11.46
CA VAL A 152 -14.33 -3.69 12.69
C VAL A 152 -14.93 -2.35 12.35
N ILE A 153 -16.19 -2.16 12.75
CA ILE A 153 -16.98 -0.96 12.51
C ILE A 153 -17.37 -0.34 13.86
N TYR A 154 -17.19 0.96 14.02
CA TYR A 154 -17.45 1.67 15.28
C TYR A 154 -17.70 3.17 15.04
N THR A 155 -18.28 3.86 16.03
CA THR A 155 -18.43 5.33 15.98
C THR A 155 -17.08 6.02 16.08
N ALA A 156 -16.86 7.08 15.31
CA ALA A 156 -15.57 7.79 15.29
C ALA A 156 -15.30 8.64 16.55
N ASP A 157 -16.31 8.82 17.40
CA ASP A 157 -16.28 9.69 18.56
C ASP A 157 -15.68 9.06 19.84
N GLY A 158 -15.69 9.83 20.93
CA GLY A 158 -15.09 9.43 22.20
C GLY A 158 -15.66 8.15 22.82
N ARG A 159 -16.84 7.67 22.39
CA ARG A 159 -17.41 6.38 22.83
C ARG A 159 -16.54 5.21 22.43
N ASN A 160 -15.80 5.31 21.34
CA ASN A 160 -14.90 4.25 20.88
C ASN A 160 -13.44 4.74 20.88
N THR A 161 -13.00 5.29 22.01
CA THR A 161 -11.58 5.63 22.22
C THR A 161 -10.73 4.36 22.13
N HIS A 162 -9.71 4.38 21.28
CA HIS A 162 -8.93 3.21 20.93
C HIS A 162 -7.43 3.50 20.76
N SER A 163 -6.63 2.43 20.71
CA SER A 163 -5.18 2.48 20.52
C SER A 163 -4.68 1.24 19.76
N VAL A 164 -3.47 1.34 19.21
CA VAL A 164 -2.75 0.20 18.63
C VAL A 164 -1.40 0.09 19.32
N ASP A 165 -1.14 -1.06 19.93
CA ASP A 165 0.14 -1.36 20.56
C ASP A 165 1.28 -1.38 19.54
N GLU A 166 2.52 -1.29 20.02
CA GLU A 166 3.68 -1.31 19.14
C GLU A 166 3.74 -2.60 18.30
N VAL A 167 3.90 -2.47 16.99
CA VAL A 167 4.26 -3.60 16.12
C VAL A 167 5.70 -3.99 16.42
N THR A 168 5.92 -5.24 16.83
CA THR A 168 7.24 -5.73 17.27
C THR A 168 7.98 -6.52 16.20
N SER A 169 7.24 -7.09 15.24
CA SER A 169 7.76 -7.83 14.08
C SER A 169 6.76 -7.78 12.93
N GLY A 170 7.24 -7.77 11.69
CA GLY A 170 6.40 -7.74 10.50
C GLY A 170 5.76 -6.39 10.20
N GLU A 171 4.76 -6.43 9.35
CA GLU A 171 4.03 -5.27 8.84
C GLU A 171 2.54 -5.56 9.04
N ARG A 172 1.81 -4.75 9.81
CA ARG A 172 0.35 -4.88 10.02
C ARG A 172 -0.39 -4.05 8.97
N LEU A 173 -1.18 -4.68 8.11
CA LEU A 173 -1.86 -4.03 6.99
C LEU A 173 -3.38 -3.93 7.21
N THR A 174 -3.92 -2.74 6.95
CA THR A 174 -5.35 -2.48 7.03
C THR A 174 -5.85 -1.63 5.87
N LEU A 175 -7.09 -1.89 5.45
CA LEU A 175 -7.91 -0.93 4.75
C LEU A 175 -8.70 -0.12 5.79
N THR A 176 -8.58 1.19 5.79
CA THR A 176 -9.27 2.10 6.72
C THR A 176 -10.18 3.04 5.95
N LEU A 177 -11.45 3.09 6.36
CA LEU A 177 -12.45 4.01 5.85
C LEU A 177 -13.00 4.85 7.00
N TRP A 178 -13.21 6.12 6.73
CA TRP A 178 -14.03 7.00 7.57
C TRP A 178 -15.27 7.43 6.81
N PHE A 179 -16.39 7.54 7.51
CA PHE A 179 -17.67 7.96 6.96
C PHE A 179 -18.14 9.24 7.62
N SER A 180 -18.83 10.07 6.85
CA SER A 180 -19.41 11.32 7.31
C SER A 180 -20.88 11.42 6.89
N ARG A 181 -21.70 12.05 7.73
CA ARG A 181 -23.04 12.51 7.40
C ARG A 181 -23.03 13.88 6.69
N ASP A 182 -21.89 14.56 6.68
CA ASP A 182 -21.71 15.82 5.97
C ASP A 182 -21.22 15.54 4.54
N SER A 183 -22.14 15.68 3.58
CA SER A 183 -21.86 15.45 2.16
C SER A 183 -20.77 16.36 1.58
N SER A 184 -20.41 17.47 2.24
CA SER A 184 -19.28 18.31 1.79
C SER A 184 -17.91 17.63 1.93
N HIS A 185 -17.86 16.51 2.66
CA HIS A 185 -16.64 15.73 2.88
C HIS A 185 -16.50 14.52 1.96
N ASP A 186 -17.43 14.32 1.02
CA ASP A 186 -17.42 13.22 0.06
C ASP A 186 -16.06 13.08 -0.67
N GLU A 187 -15.41 11.93 -0.50
CA GLU A 187 -14.17 11.57 -1.16
C GLU A 187 -14.37 11.42 -2.67
N ASP A 188 -15.51 10.89 -3.12
CA ASP A 188 -15.75 10.60 -4.53
C ASP A 188 -15.81 11.88 -5.36
N ALA A 189 -16.47 12.92 -4.84
CA ALA A 189 -16.48 14.24 -5.46
C ALA A 189 -15.04 14.79 -5.66
N LYS A 190 -14.12 14.54 -4.73
CA LYS A 190 -12.71 14.96 -4.84
C LYS A 190 -11.95 14.11 -5.84
N LEU A 191 -12.15 12.78 -5.83
CA LEU A 191 -11.47 11.85 -6.74
C LEU A 191 -11.89 12.07 -8.19
N ILE A 192 -13.18 12.33 -8.45
CA ILE A 192 -13.69 12.65 -9.79
C ILE A 192 -12.97 13.88 -10.36
N LEU A 193 -12.87 14.97 -9.58
CA LEU A 193 -12.15 16.17 -10.01
C LEU A 193 -10.68 15.88 -10.33
N LEU A 194 -9.99 15.10 -9.48
CA LEU A 194 -8.59 14.72 -9.72
C LEU A 194 -8.43 13.86 -10.97
N LEU A 195 -9.37 12.96 -11.25
CA LEU A 195 -9.38 12.15 -12.47
C LEU A 195 -9.58 13.02 -13.72
N GLU A 196 -10.54 13.96 -13.68
CA GLU A 196 -10.81 14.89 -14.77
C GLU A 196 -9.59 15.76 -15.09
N GLU A 197 -8.95 16.34 -14.08
CA GLU A 197 -7.71 17.12 -14.24
C GLU A 197 -6.61 16.28 -14.90
N ASN A 198 -6.42 15.03 -14.45
CA ASN A 198 -5.41 14.13 -15.03
C ASN A 198 -5.70 13.77 -16.49
N VAL A 199 -6.96 13.56 -16.86
CA VAL A 199 -7.35 13.29 -18.25
C VAL A 199 -7.08 14.52 -19.13
N LEU A 200 -7.43 15.72 -18.67
CA LEU A 200 -7.21 16.98 -19.39
C LEU A 200 -5.72 17.30 -19.59
N HIS A 201 -4.87 16.99 -18.60
CA HIS A 201 -3.43 17.17 -18.74
C HIS A 201 -2.81 16.22 -19.78
N LYS A 202 -3.34 14.98 -19.89
CA LYS A 202 -2.84 13.95 -20.83
C LYS A 202 -3.28 14.18 -22.27
N SER A 203 -4.45 14.76 -22.53
CA SER A 203 -4.91 15.02 -23.91
C SER A 203 -4.00 15.99 -24.69
N ASN A 204 -3.16 16.76 -23.99
CA ASN A 204 -2.32 17.78 -24.58
C ASN A 204 -0.89 17.32 -24.90
N ASN A 205 -0.42 16.16 -24.40
CA ASN A 205 0.94 15.65 -24.64
C ASN A 205 1.05 14.12 -24.49
N VAL A 206 1.43 13.44 -25.60
CA VAL A 206 1.89 12.02 -25.68
C VAL A 206 0.76 10.97 -25.65
N PRO A 207 0.87 9.85 -26.42
CA PRO A 207 -0.08 8.73 -26.35
C PRO A 207 -0.28 8.22 -24.91
N TRP A 208 -1.49 7.74 -24.65
CA TRP A 208 -1.96 7.22 -23.36
C TRP A 208 -1.02 6.12 -22.84
N SER A 209 -0.03 6.50 -22.02
CA SER A 209 0.73 5.54 -21.24
C SER A 209 0.08 5.49 -19.85
N LEU A 210 -0.51 4.35 -19.50
CA LEU A 210 -1.00 4.04 -18.14
C LEU A 210 0.17 3.70 -17.19
N LEU A 211 1.41 3.94 -17.64
CA LEU A 211 2.59 3.58 -16.89
C LEU A 211 2.81 4.52 -15.70
N PRO A 212 3.20 3.99 -14.54
CA PRO A 212 3.30 4.76 -13.31
C PRO A 212 4.30 5.89 -13.41
N LEU A 213 4.01 6.99 -12.72
CA LEU A 213 4.93 8.11 -12.54
C LEU A 213 5.13 8.33 -11.05
N PRO A 214 6.36 8.18 -10.53
CA PRO A 214 6.58 8.45 -9.13
C PRO A 214 6.28 9.89 -8.73
N ALA A 215 5.70 10.05 -7.54
CA ALA A 215 5.61 11.32 -6.83
C ALA A 215 7.01 11.85 -6.40
N SER A 216 7.05 12.96 -5.65
CA SER A 216 8.31 13.53 -5.15
C SER A 216 9.06 12.55 -4.24
N ASP A 217 10.38 12.48 -4.36
CA ASP A 217 11.21 11.47 -3.66
C ASP A 217 11.18 11.58 -2.13
N ASN A 218 10.86 12.75 -1.59
CA ASN A 218 10.66 12.92 -0.15
C ASN A 218 9.47 12.10 0.38
N MET A 219 8.54 11.69 -0.48
CA MET A 219 7.42 10.81 -0.13
C MET A 219 7.82 9.34 0.00
N TYR A 220 9.02 8.95 -0.45
CA TYR A 220 9.50 7.56 -0.44
C TYR A 220 10.71 7.34 0.47
N TRP A 221 11.35 8.40 0.97
CA TRP A 221 12.51 8.27 1.83
C TRP A 221 12.12 7.93 3.28
N PHE A 222 12.37 6.68 3.69
CA PHE A 222 12.14 6.23 5.06
C PHE A 222 13.35 6.47 5.96
N SER A 223 13.08 6.99 7.16
CA SER A 223 14.06 7.07 8.25
C SER A 223 13.39 6.74 9.61
N PRO A 224 13.96 5.82 10.41
CA PRO A 224 13.37 5.32 11.66
C PRO A 224 13.41 6.34 12.80
N HIS A 225 14.29 7.32 12.71
CA HIS A 225 14.32 8.48 13.58
C HIS A 225 14.13 9.68 12.67
N GLN A 226 13.08 10.48 12.86
CA GLN A 226 12.87 11.76 12.15
C GLN A 226 13.98 12.80 12.44
N ALA A 227 15.20 12.36 12.73
CA ALA A 227 16.40 13.17 12.81
C ALA A 227 16.70 13.73 11.41
N SER A 228 16.95 15.03 11.38
CA SER A 228 17.30 15.85 10.22
C SER A 228 18.56 15.41 9.45
N ASN A 229 19.20 14.30 9.82
CA ASN A 229 20.37 13.78 9.15
C ASN A 229 19.96 12.69 8.17
N GLN A 230 20.09 12.96 6.87
CA GLN A 230 19.88 12.02 5.75
C GLN A 230 20.87 10.83 5.75
N ASP A 231 21.60 10.59 6.84
CA ASP A 231 22.67 9.61 6.91
C ASP A 231 22.16 8.19 7.12
N ILE A 232 20.95 8.01 7.66
CA ILE A 232 20.37 6.70 7.98
C ILE A 232 18.96 6.64 7.41
N GLY A 233 18.75 5.81 6.39
CA GLY A 233 17.46 5.66 5.73
C GLY A 233 17.59 4.93 4.39
N PHE A 234 16.44 4.72 3.74
CA PHE A 234 16.37 4.10 2.43
C PHE A 234 15.12 4.53 1.66
N ASP A 235 15.15 4.40 0.33
CA ASP A 235 13.96 4.56 -0.51
C ASP A 235 13.08 3.32 -0.39
N ILE A 236 11.82 3.46 0.04
CA ILE A 236 10.95 2.31 0.30
C ILE A 236 10.64 1.48 -0.94
N ARG A 237 10.68 2.06 -2.15
CA ARG A 237 10.41 1.31 -3.39
C ARG A 237 11.56 0.35 -3.67
N LEU A 238 12.78 0.88 -3.59
CA LEU A 238 14.00 0.07 -3.68
C LEU A 238 14.12 -0.91 -2.51
N GLY A 239 13.71 -0.52 -1.31
CA GLY A 239 13.68 -1.39 -0.13
C GLY A 239 12.74 -2.59 -0.34
N ARG A 240 11.55 -2.38 -0.90
CA ARG A 240 10.63 -3.47 -1.22
C ARG A 240 11.16 -4.35 -2.36
N LEU A 241 11.76 -3.78 -3.41
CA LEU A 241 12.43 -4.56 -4.46
C LEU A 241 13.56 -5.43 -3.88
N HIS A 242 14.37 -4.85 -2.98
CA HIS A 242 15.45 -5.56 -2.29
C HIS A 242 14.90 -6.71 -1.42
N ALA A 243 13.81 -6.47 -0.68
CA ALA A 243 13.15 -7.51 0.11
C ALA A 243 12.62 -8.67 -0.77
N LEU A 244 12.25 -8.39 -2.02
CA LEU A 244 11.88 -9.38 -3.04
C LEU A 244 13.09 -10.06 -3.73
N GLY A 245 14.31 -9.65 -3.38
CA GLY A 245 15.56 -10.18 -3.91
C GLY A 245 15.99 -9.56 -5.24
N PHE A 246 15.47 -8.37 -5.58
CA PHE A 246 15.88 -7.62 -6.76
C PHE A 246 16.82 -6.47 -6.40
N ASP A 247 17.79 -6.27 -7.29
CA ASP A 247 18.63 -5.09 -7.37
C ASP A 247 18.23 -4.25 -8.59
N VAL A 248 18.62 -2.98 -8.60
CA VAL A 248 18.27 -2.05 -9.68
C VAL A 248 19.51 -1.59 -10.44
N TYR A 249 19.43 -1.66 -11.77
CA TYR A 249 20.47 -1.21 -12.68
C TYR A 249 19.98 -0.04 -13.55
N TYR A 250 20.78 1.03 -13.58
CA TYR A 250 20.62 2.15 -14.48
C TYR A 250 21.78 2.18 -15.50
N SER A 251 21.45 2.36 -16.77
CA SER A 251 22.48 2.42 -17.83
C SER A 251 23.28 3.72 -17.79
N ARG A 252 22.67 4.81 -17.31
CA ARG A 252 23.28 6.14 -17.20
C ARG A 252 24.48 6.13 -16.24
N ASP A 253 25.53 6.89 -16.57
CA ASP A 253 26.67 7.04 -15.67
C ASP A 253 26.31 7.99 -14.53
N MET A 254 26.58 7.55 -13.31
CA MET A 254 26.24 8.24 -12.08
C MET A 254 27.29 9.30 -11.78
N ASN A 255 27.01 10.54 -12.13
CA ASN A 255 27.82 11.67 -11.67
C ASN A 255 27.35 12.06 -10.26
N PHE A 256 28.20 11.81 -9.26
CA PHE A 256 27.96 12.14 -7.84
C PHE A 256 27.81 13.66 -7.53
N GLY A 257 27.67 14.51 -8.56
CA GLY A 257 27.42 15.95 -8.43
C GLY A 257 26.03 16.40 -8.89
N SER A 258 25.21 15.53 -9.50
CA SER A 258 23.82 15.82 -9.86
C SER A 258 22.85 15.26 -8.81
N ASP A 259 21.66 15.82 -8.73
CA ASP A 259 20.59 15.32 -7.85
C ASP A 259 20.26 13.86 -8.23
N LEU A 260 20.63 12.92 -7.36
CA LEU A 260 20.45 11.48 -7.61
C LEU A 260 18.97 11.09 -7.59
N SER A 261 18.10 11.96 -7.07
CA SER A 261 16.64 11.85 -7.08
C SER A 261 16.10 11.63 -8.50
N GLU A 262 16.65 12.34 -9.50
CA GLU A 262 16.27 12.23 -10.92
C GLU A 262 16.45 10.80 -11.47
N LEU A 263 17.38 10.04 -10.91
CA LEU A 263 17.64 8.66 -11.34
C LEU A 263 16.41 7.75 -11.11
N LEU A 264 15.63 7.99 -10.06
CA LEU A 264 14.48 7.14 -9.73
C LEU A 264 13.34 7.29 -10.76
N MET A 265 13.36 8.36 -11.55
CA MET A 265 12.48 8.60 -12.69
C MET A 265 13.02 8.04 -14.01
N GLU A 266 14.28 7.63 -14.05
CA GLU A 266 14.93 7.16 -15.28
C GLU A 266 14.58 5.71 -15.59
N PRO A 267 14.55 5.35 -16.89
CA PRO A 267 14.38 3.96 -17.29
C PRO A 267 15.48 3.04 -16.76
N MET A 268 15.08 1.86 -16.27
CA MET A 268 15.92 0.97 -15.47
C MET A 268 15.67 -0.52 -15.78
N GLN A 269 16.58 -1.38 -15.36
CA GLN A 269 16.42 -2.85 -15.45
C GLN A 269 16.60 -3.51 -14.09
N LEU A 270 15.82 -4.54 -13.81
CA LEU A 270 15.98 -5.34 -12.59
C LEU A 270 17.13 -6.33 -12.76
N ALA A 271 17.88 -6.52 -11.68
CA ALA A 271 18.85 -7.58 -11.53
C ALA A 271 18.43 -8.49 -10.39
N ARG A 272 18.76 -9.77 -10.47
CA ARG A 272 18.56 -10.73 -9.38
C ARG A 272 19.72 -11.70 -9.37
N ARG A 273 20.44 -11.77 -8.25
CA ARG A 273 21.70 -12.54 -8.12
C ARG A 273 22.71 -12.06 -9.17
N ASP A 274 23.18 -12.95 -10.05
CA ASP A 274 24.16 -12.65 -11.10
C ASP A 274 23.53 -12.41 -12.48
N GLN A 275 22.20 -12.23 -12.53
CA GLN A 275 21.42 -12.10 -13.77
C GLN A 275 20.77 -10.73 -13.87
N LEU A 276 20.91 -10.10 -15.05
CA LEU A 276 20.18 -8.90 -15.45
C LEU A 276 19.01 -9.30 -16.33
N LEU A 277 17.81 -8.82 -16.00
CA LEU A 277 16.60 -9.12 -16.75
C LEU A 277 16.58 -8.31 -18.07
N ASP A 278 16.28 -8.96 -19.19
CA ASP A 278 16.15 -8.34 -20.52
C ASP A 278 14.79 -7.64 -20.68
N HIS A 279 14.47 -6.74 -19.75
CA HIS A 279 13.31 -5.86 -19.82
C HIS A 279 13.65 -4.52 -19.17
N LYS A 280 13.26 -3.43 -19.84
CA LYS A 280 13.53 -2.06 -19.42
C LYS A 280 12.23 -1.42 -18.93
N PHE A 281 12.15 -1.19 -17.63
CA PHE A 281 11.04 -0.50 -17.00
C PHE A 281 11.20 1.01 -17.17
N VAL A 282 10.08 1.74 -17.25
CA VAL A 282 10.10 3.20 -17.39
C VAL A 282 10.68 3.93 -16.19
N ASN A 283 10.51 3.40 -14.98
CA ASN A 283 11.06 3.92 -13.73
C ASN A 283 10.93 2.86 -12.62
N VAL A 284 11.36 3.21 -11.40
CA VAL A 284 11.36 2.33 -10.23
C VAL A 284 9.94 1.94 -9.75
N LEU A 285 8.94 2.81 -9.92
CA LEU A 285 7.57 2.51 -9.49
C LEU A 285 6.94 1.46 -10.42
N HIS A 286 7.15 1.58 -11.73
CA HIS A 286 6.72 0.58 -12.69
C HIS A 286 7.34 -0.80 -12.40
N SER A 287 8.65 -0.86 -12.13
CA SER A 287 9.31 -2.13 -11.84
C SER A 287 8.82 -2.75 -10.52
N LEU A 288 8.56 -1.93 -9.49
CA LEU A 288 7.99 -2.39 -8.23
C LEU A 288 6.57 -2.95 -8.40
N GLN A 289 5.69 -2.25 -9.13
CA GLN A 289 4.33 -2.73 -9.39
C GLN A 289 4.32 -4.09 -10.09
N VAL A 290 5.11 -4.23 -11.17
CA VAL A 290 5.26 -5.53 -11.86
C VAL A 290 5.82 -6.60 -10.93
N ALA A 291 6.83 -6.28 -10.12
CA ALA A 291 7.44 -7.24 -9.21
C ALA A 291 6.44 -7.73 -8.15
N GLN A 292 5.67 -6.83 -7.55
CA GLN A 292 4.65 -7.19 -6.57
C GLN A 292 3.49 -7.95 -7.21
N PHE A 293 3.05 -7.54 -8.41
CA PHE A 293 2.03 -8.25 -9.19
C PHE A 293 2.42 -9.69 -9.46
N TYR A 294 3.67 -9.94 -9.89
CA TYR A 294 4.19 -11.30 -10.08
C TYR A 294 4.08 -12.19 -8.84
N PHE A 295 4.43 -11.66 -7.66
CA PHE A 295 4.34 -12.44 -6.42
C PHE A 295 2.90 -12.59 -5.93
N TRP A 296 2.01 -11.67 -6.25
CA TRP A 296 0.58 -11.82 -5.97
C TRP A 296 -0.07 -12.89 -6.86
N GLU A 297 0.09 -12.82 -8.17
CA GLU A 297 -0.42 -13.83 -9.12
C GLU A 297 0.23 -15.20 -8.89
N GLY A 298 1.53 -15.24 -8.58
CA GLY A 298 2.23 -16.45 -8.18
C GLY A 298 1.68 -17.08 -6.88
N CYS A 299 1.06 -16.29 -5.98
CA CYS A 299 0.34 -16.82 -4.82
C CYS A 299 -1.03 -17.40 -5.20
N LYS A 300 -1.73 -16.82 -6.19
CA LYS A 300 -3.02 -17.34 -6.65
C LYS A 300 -2.92 -18.69 -7.35
N SER A 301 -1.74 -19.02 -7.88
CA SER A 301 -1.66 -20.06 -8.89
C SER A 301 -0.32 -20.79 -8.93
N GLN A 302 -0.39 -22.13 -9.02
CA GLN A 302 0.66 -22.94 -9.69
C GLN A 302 0.71 -22.66 -11.22
N ALA A 303 0.17 -21.51 -11.69
CA ALA A 303 -0.16 -21.17 -13.09
C ALA A 303 1.02 -21.23 -14.05
N PHE A 304 2.22 -21.11 -13.53
CA PHE A 304 3.42 -20.96 -14.32
C PHE A 304 4.00 -22.28 -14.85
N THR A 305 3.15 -23.28 -15.06
CA THR A 305 3.53 -24.64 -15.49
C THR A 305 3.29 -24.92 -16.97
N ASN A 306 2.66 -24.04 -17.74
CA ASN A 306 2.37 -24.29 -19.15
C ASN A 306 3.12 -23.33 -20.10
N GLU A 307 3.99 -23.94 -20.91
CA GLU A 307 4.65 -23.41 -22.12
C GLU A 307 5.13 -21.96 -22.07
N VAL A 308 6.11 -21.66 -21.21
CA VAL A 308 6.70 -20.32 -21.17
C VAL A 308 7.97 -20.23 -22.00
N GLN A 309 8.01 -19.28 -22.93
CA GLN A 309 9.22 -18.93 -23.68
C GLN A 309 10.37 -18.64 -22.70
N SER A 310 11.57 -19.11 -23.02
CA SER A 310 12.77 -18.84 -22.21
C SER A 310 12.98 -17.34 -22.06
N GLY A 311 12.69 -16.80 -20.87
CA GLY A 311 13.02 -15.43 -20.54
C GLY A 311 14.52 -15.19 -20.81
N LYS A 312 14.85 -14.04 -21.39
CA LYS A 312 16.24 -13.67 -21.66
C LYS A 312 16.78 -12.97 -20.42
N ALA A 313 17.82 -13.53 -19.83
CA ALA A 313 18.64 -12.85 -18.85
C ALA A 313 20.10 -12.96 -19.27
N VAL A 314 20.83 -11.88 -19.05
CA VAL A 314 22.26 -11.80 -19.34
C VAL A 314 23.01 -11.82 -18.03
N ARG A 315 24.13 -12.56 -17.99
CA ARG A 315 25.01 -12.55 -16.82
C ARG A 315 25.56 -11.13 -16.62
N LEU A 316 25.48 -10.63 -15.39
CA LEU A 316 25.99 -9.31 -15.05
C LEU A 316 27.48 -9.20 -15.37
N SER A 317 27.83 -8.15 -16.11
CA SER A 317 29.22 -7.73 -16.24
C SER A 317 29.72 -7.09 -14.94
N ARG A 318 31.04 -7.03 -14.78
CA ARG A 318 31.67 -6.37 -13.63
C ARG A 318 31.24 -4.89 -13.51
N SER A 319 31.22 -4.17 -14.64
CA SER A 319 30.79 -2.76 -14.67
C SER A 319 29.32 -2.58 -14.25
N GLN A 320 28.42 -3.49 -14.66
CA GLN A 320 27.03 -3.46 -14.22
C GLN A 320 26.89 -3.73 -12.72
N SER A 321 27.66 -4.67 -12.19
CA SER A 321 27.67 -5.00 -10.75
C SER A 321 28.17 -3.83 -9.90
N GLU A 322 29.18 -3.11 -10.38
CA GLU A 322 29.71 -1.90 -9.74
C GLU A 322 28.66 -0.77 -9.72
N LYS A 323 27.90 -0.58 -10.81
CA LYS A 323 26.78 0.38 -10.87
C LYS A 323 25.64 0.03 -9.92
N ILE A 324 25.26 -1.25 -9.82
CA ILE A 324 24.26 -1.72 -8.85
C ILE A 324 24.71 -1.40 -7.41
N THR A 325 25.97 -1.71 -7.10
CA THR A 325 26.55 -1.44 -5.78
C THR A 325 26.51 0.05 -5.45
N GLN A 326 26.70 0.91 -6.44
CA GLN A 326 26.62 2.37 -6.30
C GLN A 326 25.19 2.87 -6.06
N VAL A 327 24.18 2.30 -6.71
CA VAL A 327 22.76 2.62 -6.43
C VAL A 327 22.43 2.23 -4.99
N ASN A 328 22.80 1.01 -4.60
CA ASN A 328 22.52 0.47 -3.27
C ASN A 328 23.22 1.29 -2.17
N SER A 329 24.43 1.78 -2.39
CA SER A 329 25.14 2.61 -1.39
C SER A 329 24.49 3.99 -1.16
N VAL A 330 23.68 4.47 -2.10
CA VAL A 330 22.97 5.75 -2.01
C VAL A 330 21.57 5.57 -1.40
N PHE A 331 20.81 4.61 -1.94
CA PHE A 331 19.38 4.48 -1.62
C PHE A 331 19.04 3.34 -0.66
N LEU A 332 19.97 2.43 -0.39
CA LEU A 332 19.83 1.30 0.54
C LEU A 332 20.99 1.31 1.54
N LYS A 333 21.24 2.46 2.18
CA LYS A 333 22.40 2.68 3.06
C LYS A 333 22.49 1.66 4.20
N ASP A 334 21.35 1.16 4.67
CA ASP A 334 21.25 0.14 5.70
C ASP A 334 20.30 -0.99 5.26
N THR A 335 20.86 -2.05 4.68
CA THR A 335 20.07 -3.22 4.26
C THR A 335 19.49 -4.00 5.43
N LYS A 336 20.11 -3.97 6.62
CA LYS A 336 19.55 -4.61 7.82
C LYS A 336 18.30 -3.90 8.29
N LEU A 337 18.28 -2.57 8.18
CA LEU A 337 17.07 -1.79 8.44
C LEU A 337 15.95 -2.16 7.45
N VAL A 338 16.27 -2.30 6.16
CA VAL A 338 15.30 -2.77 5.15
C VAL A 338 14.71 -4.13 5.55
N GLU A 339 15.56 -5.10 5.90
CA GLU A 339 15.13 -6.45 6.33
C GLU A 339 14.30 -6.44 7.64
N THR A 340 14.51 -5.44 8.48
CA THR A 340 13.76 -5.25 9.73
C THR A 340 12.37 -4.64 9.48
N VAL A 341 12.27 -3.73 8.50
CA VAL A 341 11.03 -3.03 8.16
C VAL A 341 10.17 -3.85 7.20
N PHE A 342 10.80 -4.45 6.19
CA PHE A 342 10.18 -5.32 5.20
C PHE A 342 10.74 -6.72 5.36
N GLN A 343 9.87 -7.67 5.71
CA GLN A 343 10.27 -9.07 5.80
C GLN A 343 10.82 -9.54 4.44
N SER A 344 12.04 -10.07 4.44
CA SER A 344 12.66 -10.62 3.25
C SER A 344 11.84 -11.79 2.72
N ALA A 345 11.42 -11.70 1.47
CA ALA A 345 10.82 -12.80 0.72
C ALA A 345 11.89 -13.79 0.22
N GLY A 346 12.97 -14.00 0.97
CA GLY A 346 14.15 -14.81 0.60
C GLY A 346 13.84 -16.27 0.25
N GLN A 347 12.59 -16.71 0.41
CA GLN A 347 12.09 -18.04 0.06
C GLN A 347 11.05 -18.05 -1.08
N CYS A 348 10.64 -16.90 -1.63
CA CYS A 348 9.68 -16.90 -2.73
C CYS A 348 10.33 -17.41 -4.01
N TYR A 349 9.73 -18.48 -4.56
CA TYR A 349 10.14 -19.06 -5.83
C TYR A 349 10.09 -17.98 -6.92
N PHE A 350 11.15 -17.93 -7.73
CA PHE A 350 11.23 -17.01 -8.86
C PHE A 350 11.65 -17.77 -10.09
N ASN A 351 10.91 -17.55 -11.16
CA ASN A 351 11.19 -18.09 -12.46
C ASN A 351 11.17 -16.96 -13.49
N LEU A 352 12.27 -16.83 -14.22
CA LEU A 352 12.47 -15.76 -15.18
C LEU A 352 11.44 -15.76 -16.31
N ALA A 353 11.10 -16.94 -16.84
CA ALA A 353 10.14 -17.07 -17.93
C ALA A 353 8.76 -16.54 -17.47
N THR A 354 8.39 -16.91 -16.24
CA THR A 354 7.10 -16.57 -15.63
C THR A 354 7.00 -15.10 -15.26
N PHE A 355 8.13 -14.50 -14.89
CA PHE A 355 8.22 -13.07 -14.67
C PHE A 355 8.07 -12.27 -15.97
N SER A 356 8.61 -12.79 -17.08
CA SER A 356 8.38 -12.19 -18.40
C SER A 356 6.90 -12.24 -18.81
N ALA A 357 6.17 -13.31 -18.48
CA ALA A 357 4.72 -13.36 -18.69
C ALA A 357 3.98 -12.35 -17.80
N ALA A 358 4.38 -12.22 -16.53
CA ALA A 358 3.76 -11.27 -15.60
C ALA A 358 3.94 -9.80 -16.00
N ILE A 359 4.98 -9.44 -16.76
CA ILE A 359 5.11 -8.11 -17.36
C ILE A 359 3.93 -7.83 -18.32
N THR A 360 3.60 -8.79 -19.18
CA THR A 360 2.50 -8.65 -20.14
C THR A 360 1.14 -8.71 -19.44
N GLU A 361 0.96 -9.62 -18.48
CA GLU A 361 -0.27 -9.70 -17.69
C GLU A 361 -0.51 -8.43 -16.86
N TRP A 362 0.56 -7.81 -16.35
CA TRP A 362 0.50 -6.52 -15.68
C TRP A 362 0.00 -5.40 -16.62
N GLU A 363 0.51 -5.36 -17.86
CA GLU A 363 0.04 -4.42 -18.87
C GLU A 363 -1.45 -4.63 -19.14
N ASP A 364 -1.90 -5.88 -19.31
CA ASP A 364 -3.33 -6.21 -19.48
C ASP A 364 -4.15 -5.75 -18.27
N TYR A 365 -3.74 -6.09 -17.05
CA TYR A 365 -4.40 -5.66 -15.81
C TYR A 365 -4.47 -4.13 -15.68
N SER A 366 -3.42 -3.42 -16.09
CA SER A 366 -3.40 -1.94 -16.12
C SER A 366 -4.32 -1.36 -17.20
N CYS A 367 -4.52 -2.08 -18.31
CA CYS A 367 -5.34 -1.70 -19.47
C CYS A 367 -6.82 -2.11 -19.37
N TRP A 368 -7.24 -2.86 -18.34
CA TRP A 368 -8.65 -3.19 -18.07
C TRP A 368 -9.55 -1.95 -17.84
N CYS A 369 -8.97 -0.73 -17.88
CA CYS A 369 -9.65 0.56 -17.87
C CYS A 369 -9.70 1.26 -19.26
N GLU A 370 -9.59 0.54 -20.38
CA GLU A 370 -10.02 1.08 -21.68
C GLU A 370 -11.56 0.96 -21.82
N PRO A 371 -12.28 2.07 -22.07
CA PRO A 371 -13.74 2.06 -22.23
C PRO A 371 -14.25 1.32 -23.48
#